data_AF-A0A168RB10-F1
#
_entry.id   AF-A0A168RB10-F1
#
_cell.length_a   1.000
_cell.length_b   1.000
_cell.length_c   1.000
_cell.angle_alpha   90.00
_cell.angle_beta   90.00
_cell.angle_gamma   90.00
#
_symmetry.space_group_name_H-M   'P 1'
#
loop_
_entity.id
_entity.type
_entity.pdbx_description
1 polymer ?
#
loop_
_entity_poly.entity_id
_entity_poly.type
_entity_poly.pdbx_seq_one_letter_code
_entity_poly.pdbx_strand_id
1 'polypeptide(L)'
;MHRNKKKIRIIPKLWLFKIATPCVALFAISCQSSFDKLDNLLNIEFNKELRENESSYQTNFQNLLTFFTGNQNLSEINDYGNEKNYLDYYYRWYVKIKNITNLWYENLGLNSKLQNWLQNTEEVKNIGYFANNEFINLNQDYEWLISSLTYDTTSNNQNKISNQVQNLFRLNNEINTLFNDFASRLKNQSPFNEYKNIFLPEGDFPSDWPFFKSQGAEASDVQNYFFDKLIEIAENLEIEYDTKIFDKEKINFDYSKLGSTGSSDGSYGHSHAVINIWREWKNNVYLYKSSDSEYQAELRKNNKYLQMQNFVNQYFAQNQNNYNLVLVNNQNEIIFELNQFMTNLKETLLNNRLPEIEINPINKNVILDFKQPMDKFEENVLYFANAMLKRAKSITLLIKNYRSS
;
A
#
# COMPACT_ATOMS: atom_id res chain seq x y z
N MET A 1 1.04 -39.61 -45.24
CA MET A 1 1.62 -38.28 -45.53
C MET A 1 1.71 -37.48 -44.25
N HIS A 2 2.94 -37.14 -43.86
CA HIS A 2 3.28 -36.29 -42.73
C HIS A 2 2.81 -34.85 -42.91
N ARG A 3 2.34 -34.23 -41.82
CA ARG A 3 2.71 -32.89 -41.28
C ARG A 3 1.57 -32.42 -40.34
N ASN A 4 1.75 -32.51 -39.04
CA ASN A 4 2.44 -31.59 -38.12
C ASN A 4 1.44 -30.72 -37.35
N LYS A 5 1.15 -31.17 -36.13
CA LYS A 5 0.55 -30.38 -35.05
C LYS A 5 1.46 -29.18 -34.78
N LYS A 6 0.99 -27.95 -35.06
CA LYS A 6 1.65 -26.73 -34.58
C LYS A 6 1.38 -26.59 -33.08
N LYS A 7 2.36 -26.99 -32.26
CA LYS A 7 2.48 -26.52 -30.88
C LYS A 7 2.77 -25.02 -30.94
N ILE A 8 1.83 -24.19 -30.48
CA ILE A 8 2.11 -22.78 -30.17
C ILE A 8 2.90 -22.80 -28.86
N ARG A 9 4.22 -22.62 -28.96
CA ARG A 9 5.08 -22.29 -27.82
C ARG A 9 4.85 -20.82 -27.50
N ILE A 10 4.29 -20.57 -26.32
CA ILE A 10 4.34 -19.27 -25.67
C ILE A 10 5.82 -18.97 -25.41
N ILE A 11 6.34 -17.96 -26.10
CA ILE A 11 7.67 -17.41 -25.84
C ILE A 11 7.52 -16.55 -24.58
N PRO A 12 8.20 -16.86 -23.45
CA PRO A 12 8.32 -15.89 -22.39
C PRO A 12 9.10 -14.71 -22.96
N LYS A 13 8.60 -13.48 -22.77
CA LYS A 13 9.37 -12.26 -22.99
C LYS A 13 10.58 -12.28 -22.05
N LEU A 14 11.64 -12.98 -22.45
CA LEU A 14 12.99 -12.72 -21.98
C LEU A 14 13.31 -11.31 -22.45
N TRP A 15 13.28 -10.37 -21.52
CA TRP A 15 14.12 -9.19 -21.57
C TRP A 15 15.57 -9.68 -21.65
N LEU A 16 16.01 -9.98 -22.87
CA LEU A 16 17.42 -10.14 -23.18
C LEU A 16 18.04 -8.76 -22.95
N PHE A 17 18.65 -8.65 -21.77
CA PHE A 17 19.66 -7.68 -21.44
C PHE A 17 20.62 -7.56 -22.63
N LYS A 18 20.44 -6.52 -23.45
CA LYS A 18 21.57 -5.92 -24.14
C LYS A 18 22.35 -5.16 -23.07
N ILE A 19 23.21 -5.88 -22.35
CA ILE A 19 24.42 -5.28 -21.84
C ILE A 19 25.15 -4.82 -23.09
N ALA A 20 25.11 -3.52 -23.36
CA ALA A 20 26.04 -2.93 -24.30
C ALA A 20 27.41 -3.11 -23.66
N THR A 21 28.08 -4.20 -24.00
CA THR A 21 29.52 -4.35 -23.79
C THR A 21 30.16 -3.27 -24.65
N PRO A 22 30.88 -2.28 -24.09
CA PRO A 22 31.83 -1.59 -24.91
C PRO A 22 32.97 -2.59 -25.13
N CYS A 23 33.02 -3.18 -26.32
CA CYS A 23 34.25 -3.75 -26.84
C CYS A 23 35.25 -2.59 -26.98
N VAL A 24 35.96 -2.25 -25.91
CA VAL A 24 37.15 -1.42 -26.03
C VAL A 24 38.22 -2.33 -26.64
N ALA A 25 38.44 -2.15 -27.93
CA ALA A 25 39.58 -2.73 -28.62
C ALA A 25 40.86 -2.16 -27.98
N LEU A 26 41.41 -2.93 -27.03
CA LEU A 26 42.74 -2.75 -26.46
C LEU A 26 43.77 -3.00 -27.55
N PHE A 27 44.01 -2.03 -28.43
CA PHE A 27 45.17 -2.05 -29.32
C PHE A 27 46.38 -1.46 -28.60
N ALA A 28 47.44 -2.26 -28.62
CA ALA A 28 48.72 -2.06 -27.96
C ALA A 28 49.30 -0.65 -28.12
N ILE A 29 49.68 -0.03 -27.01
CA ILE A 29 50.54 1.16 -26.97
C ILE A 29 51.64 0.90 -25.92
N SER A 30 52.87 1.27 -26.28
CA SER A 30 54.13 0.91 -25.63
C SER A 30 54.37 1.56 -24.26
N CYS A 31 55.17 0.84 -23.46
CA CYS A 31 55.41 0.89 -22.01
C CYS A 31 55.64 2.29 -21.36
N GLN A 32 55.15 2.43 -20.13
CA GLN A 32 55.10 3.61 -19.24
C GLN A 32 54.10 4.69 -19.64
N SER A 33 54.30 5.46 -20.72
CA SER A 33 53.35 6.55 -21.08
C SER A 33 51.96 6.07 -21.53
N SER A 34 51.84 4.80 -21.90
CA SER A 34 50.57 4.17 -22.27
C SER A 34 49.74 3.72 -21.08
N PHE A 35 50.38 3.38 -19.95
CA PHE A 35 49.66 2.94 -18.76
C PHE A 35 49.02 4.15 -18.08
N ASP A 36 49.76 5.25 -17.95
CA ASP A 36 49.20 6.51 -17.44
C ASP A 36 48.03 7.02 -18.31
N LYS A 37 48.09 6.80 -19.63
CA LYS A 37 46.98 7.14 -20.55
C LYS A 37 45.79 6.20 -20.41
N LEU A 38 46.03 4.92 -20.14
CA LEU A 38 44.97 3.94 -19.89
C LEU A 38 44.27 4.22 -18.56
N ASP A 39 45.02 4.46 -17.49
CA ASP A 39 44.50 4.77 -16.15
C ASP A 39 43.68 6.06 -16.17
N ASN A 40 44.17 7.09 -16.86
CA ASN A 40 43.40 8.32 -17.06
C ASN A 40 42.11 8.09 -17.87
N LEU A 41 42.14 7.22 -18.88
CA LEU A 41 40.95 6.89 -19.67
C LEU A 41 39.93 6.10 -18.83
N LEU A 42 40.37 5.10 -18.05
CA LEU A 42 39.54 4.34 -17.12
C LEU A 42 38.92 5.25 -16.04
N ASN A 43 39.70 6.20 -15.50
CA ASN A 43 39.20 7.19 -14.54
C ASN A 43 38.13 8.11 -15.13
N ILE A 44 38.31 8.55 -16.38
CA ILE A 44 37.32 9.39 -17.08
C ILE A 44 36.03 8.59 -17.35
N GLU A 45 36.15 7.36 -17.81
CA GLU A 45 35.02 6.49 -18.14
C GLU A 45 34.22 6.11 -16.88
N PHE A 46 34.93 5.73 -15.80
CA PHE A 46 34.34 5.51 -14.47
C PHE A 46 33.55 6.72 -13.99
N ASN A 47 34.16 7.91 -13.97
CA ASN A 47 33.52 9.13 -13.48
C ASN A 47 32.32 9.55 -14.34
N LYS A 48 32.37 9.30 -15.65
CA LYS A 48 31.25 9.53 -16.55
C LYS A 48 30.07 8.62 -16.21
N GLU A 49 30.29 7.31 -16.11
CA GLU A 49 29.24 6.35 -15.77
C GLU A 49 28.66 6.58 -14.36
N LEU A 50 29.50 6.96 -13.41
CA LEU A 50 29.07 7.31 -12.06
C LEU A 50 28.11 8.51 -12.07
N ARG A 51 28.44 9.58 -12.80
CA ARG A 51 27.56 10.76 -12.98
C ARG A 51 26.24 10.43 -13.64
N GLU A 52 26.26 9.60 -14.69
CA GLU A 52 25.03 9.21 -15.39
C GLU A 52 24.07 8.43 -14.48
N ASN A 53 24.61 7.51 -13.67
CA ASN A 53 23.80 6.76 -12.72
C ASN A 53 23.31 7.62 -11.55
N GLU A 54 24.15 8.52 -11.02
CA GLU A 54 23.79 9.47 -9.96
C GLU A 54 22.68 10.42 -10.40
N SER A 55 22.79 11.03 -11.58
CA SER A 55 21.76 11.93 -12.11
C SER A 55 20.43 11.22 -12.30
N SER A 56 20.46 9.98 -12.81
CA SER A 56 19.27 9.15 -12.94
C SER A 56 18.68 8.78 -11.57
N TYR A 57 19.52 8.51 -10.57
CA TYR A 57 19.07 8.25 -9.20
C TYR A 57 18.35 9.47 -8.62
N GLN A 58 18.98 10.64 -8.67
CA GLN A 58 18.40 11.89 -8.12
C GLN A 58 17.06 12.24 -8.77
N THR A 59 16.95 12.07 -10.08
CA THR A 59 15.68 12.31 -10.79
C THR A 59 14.57 11.40 -10.26
N ASN A 60 14.84 10.11 -10.09
CA ASN A 60 13.85 9.16 -9.57
C ASN A 60 13.53 9.43 -8.09
N PHE A 61 14.53 9.79 -7.28
CA PHE A 61 14.32 10.20 -5.89
C PHE A 61 13.41 11.41 -5.80
N GLN A 62 13.67 12.45 -6.59
CA GLN A 62 12.86 13.65 -6.60
C GLN A 62 11.41 13.36 -7.04
N ASN A 63 11.22 12.49 -8.03
CA ASN A 63 9.89 12.08 -8.46
C ASN A 63 9.13 11.32 -7.36
N LEU A 64 9.79 10.39 -6.66
CA LEU A 64 9.18 9.68 -5.52
C LEU A 64 8.88 10.64 -4.36
N LEU A 65 9.81 11.54 -4.03
CA LEU A 65 9.62 12.54 -2.99
C LEU A 65 8.44 13.45 -3.32
N THR A 66 8.39 14.00 -4.53
CA THR A 66 7.29 14.85 -4.99
C THR A 66 5.96 14.09 -5.01
N PHE A 67 5.95 12.79 -5.31
CA PHE A 67 4.74 11.97 -5.21
C PHE A 67 4.20 11.90 -3.76
N PHE A 68 5.08 11.79 -2.75
CA PHE A 68 4.67 11.70 -1.34
C PHE A 68 4.51 13.06 -0.63
N THR A 69 5.20 14.10 -1.08
CA THR A 69 5.22 15.41 -0.41
C THR A 69 4.68 16.56 -1.28
N GLY A 70 4.20 16.27 -2.48
CA GLY A 70 3.59 17.24 -3.38
C GLY A 70 2.35 17.89 -2.78
N ASN A 71 1.92 19.02 -3.34
CA ASN A 71 0.95 19.95 -2.75
C ASN A 71 -0.21 19.24 -2.02
N GLN A 72 -0.21 19.30 -0.68
CA GLN A 72 -1.10 18.53 0.20
C GLN A 72 -2.45 19.23 0.47
N ASN A 73 -2.78 20.30 -0.27
CA ASN A 73 -4.01 21.06 -0.02
C ASN A 73 -5.25 20.20 -0.36
N LEU A 74 -5.82 19.60 0.68
CA LEU A 74 -6.99 18.73 0.61
C LEU A 74 -8.22 19.42 0.01
N SER A 75 -8.28 20.75 0.08
CA SER A 75 -9.35 21.59 -0.45
C SER A 75 -9.39 21.69 -1.98
N GLU A 76 -8.35 21.22 -2.68
CA GLU A 76 -8.24 21.30 -4.15
C GLU A 76 -8.42 19.94 -4.86
N ILE A 77 -8.75 18.87 -4.11
CA ILE A 77 -9.04 17.55 -4.68
C ILE A 77 -10.41 17.60 -5.36
N ASN A 78 -10.44 18.14 -6.58
CA ASN A 78 -11.63 18.21 -7.41
C ASN A 78 -11.92 16.84 -8.04
N ASP A 79 -13.20 16.49 -8.19
CA ASP A 79 -13.65 15.14 -8.58
C ASP A 79 -13.04 14.59 -9.89
N TYR A 80 -12.46 15.43 -10.77
CA TYR A 80 -12.02 15.01 -12.11
C TYR A 80 -10.87 15.84 -12.72
N GLY A 81 -9.72 16.03 -12.08
CA GLY A 81 -8.59 16.59 -12.83
C GLY A 81 -7.29 16.88 -12.10
N ASN A 82 -6.25 16.14 -12.50
CA ASN A 82 -4.81 16.34 -12.24
C ASN A 82 -4.30 15.78 -10.91
N GLU A 83 -4.27 14.46 -10.83
CA GLU A 83 -3.54 13.75 -9.78
C GLU A 83 -2.03 13.98 -9.91
N LYS A 84 -1.43 14.46 -8.83
CA LYS A 84 -0.01 14.85 -8.75
C LYS A 84 0.72 14.18 -7.61
N ASN A 85 0.00 13.77 -6.56
CA ASN A 85 0.56 13.15 -5.37
C ASN A 85 -0.21 11.89 -4.96
N TYR A 86 0.30 11.18 -3.96
CA TYR A 86 -0.28 9.93 -3.46
C TYR A 86 -1.71 10.09 -2.90
N LEU A 87 -2.04 11.23 -2.28
CA LEU A 87 -3.38 11.52 -1.73
C LEU A 87 -4.43 11.55 -2.84
N ASP A 88 -4.10 12.06 -4.02
CA ASP A 88 -5.04 12.14 -5.14
C ASP A 88 -5.57 10.77 -5.59
N TYR A 89 -4.83 9.69 -5.29
CA TYR A 89 -5.17 8.32 -5.67
C TYR A 89 -6.08 7.60 -4.67
N TYR A 90 -6.11 8.01 -3.40
CA TYR A 90 -6.89 7.30 -2.36
C TYR A 90 -7.64 8.18 -1.38
N TYR A 91 -7.24 9.43 -1.16
CA TYR A 91 -7.73 10.24 -0.05
C TYR A 91 -9.25 10.47 -0.11
N ARG A 92 -9.79 10.78 -1.29
CA ARG A 92 -11.25 10.93 -1.49
C ARG A 92 -12.04 9.69 -1.05
N TRP A 93 -11.48 8.50 -1.28
CA TRP A 93 -12.09 7.22 -0.94
C TRP A 93 -11.85 6.85 0.52
N TYR A 94 -10.66 7.16 1.04
CA TYR A 94 -10.36 7.10 2.46
C TYR A 94 -11.36 7.93 3.28
N VAL A 95 -11.68 9.17 2.89
CA VAL A 95 -12.66 10.01 3.61
C VAL A 95 -14.05 9.37 3.59
N LYS A 96 -14.48 8.85 2.44
CA LYS A 96 -15.77 8.16 2.32
C LYS A 96 -15.86 6.94 3.23
N ILE A 97 -14.84 6.08 3.20
CA ILE A 97 -14.75 4.90 4.07
C ILE A 97 -14.68 5.31 5.53
N LYS A 98 -13.90 6.35 5.86
CA LYS A 98 -13.79 6.89 7.22
C LYS A 98 -15.16 7.30 7.76
N ASN A 99 -15.95 8.04 7.00
CA ASN A 99 -17.30 8.45 7.41
C ASN A 99 -18.19 7.24 7.73
N ILE A 100 -18.14 6.21 6.89
CA ILE A 100 -18.91 4.97 7.07
C ILE A 100 -18.46 4.23 8.34
N THR A 101 -17.15 4.03 8.51
CA THR A 101 -16.61 3.29 9.66
C THR A 101 -16.74 4.08 10.97
N ASN A 102 -16.68 5.41 10.92
CA ASN A 102 -16.85 6.27 12.09
C ASN A 102 -18.27 6.20 12.63
N LEU A 103 -19.29 6.25 11.77
CA LEU A 103 -20.68 6.10 12.23
C LEU A 103 -20.87 4.79 13.00
N TRP A 104 -20.30 3.69 12.48
CA TRP A 104 -20.35 2.41 13.18
C TRP A 104 -19.65 2.45 14.52
N TYR A 105 -18.41 2.96 14.55
CA TYR A 105 -17.59 3.02 15.75
C TYR A 105 -18.20 3.93 16.83
N GLU A 106 -18.78 5.07 16.45
CA GLU A 106 -19.43 6.00 17.36
C GLU A 106 -20.68 5.40 18.01
N ASN A 107 -21.45 4.61 17.26
CA ASN A 107 -22.70 4.03 17.76
C ASN A 107 -22.51 2.72 18.53
N LEU A 108 -21.57 1.87 18.10
CA LEU A 108 -21.38 0.52 18.67
C LEU A 108 -20.08 0.35 19.46
N GLY A 109 -19.07 1.18 19.18
CA GLY A 109 -17.72 1.06 19.74
C GLY A 109 -17.40 2.01 20.90
N LEU A 110 -18.01 3.21 20.96
CA LEU A 110 -17.73 4.20 22.03
C LEU A 110 -18.61 4.06 23.27
N ASN A 111 -19.81 3.48 23.14
CA ASN A 111 -20.67 3.23 24.29
C ASN A 111 -20.19 1.97 25.01
N SER A 112 -19.38 2.14 26.07
CA SER A 112 -18.77 1.03 26.80
C SER A 112 -19.78 0.01 27.34
N LYS A 113 -20.97 0.44 27.76
CA LYS A 113 -22.03 -0.46 28.24
C LYS A 113 -22.56 -1.34 27.10
N LEU A 114 -22.89 -0.73 25.97
CA LEU A 114 -23.36 -1.42 24.75
C LEU A 114 -22.27 -2.34 24.16
N GLN A 115 -21.03 -1.84 24.09
CA GLN A 115 -19.89 -2.57 23.58
C GLN A 115 -19.60 -3.82 24.43
N ASN A 116 -19.54 -3.68 25.76
CA ASN A 116 -19.33 -4.80 26.66
C ASN A 116 -20.44 -5.84 26.53
N TRP A 117 -21.69 -5.40 26.45
CA TRP A 117 -22.83 -6.29 26.25
C TRP A 117 -22.77 -7.04 24.92
N LEU A 118 -22.42 -6.36 23.82
CA LEU A 118 -22.25 -6.97 22.50
C LEU A 118 -21.03 -7.91 22.41
N GLN A 119 -20.04 -7.76 23.29
CA GLN A 119 -18.87 -8.63 23.38
C GLN A 119 -19.10 -9.84 24.29
N ASN A 120 -19.96 -9.73 25.31
CA ASN A 120 -20.19 -10.79 26.26
C ASN A 120 -21.13 -11.85 25.69
N THR A 121 -20.62 -13.04 25.35
CA THR A 121 -21.42 -14.14 24.78
C THR A 121 -22.45 -14.72 25.75
N GLU A 122 -22.28 -14.53 27.06
CA GLU A 122 -23.18 -15.06 28.10
C GLU A 122 -24.37 -14.13 28.35
N GLU A 123 -24.25 -12.84 28.02
CA GLU A 123 -25.35 -11.89 28.21
C GLU A 123 -26.41 -12.04 27.11
N VAL A 124 -27.67 -12.14 27.55
CA VAL A 124 -28.82 -12.29 26.64
C VAL A 124 -29.00 -11.03 25.80
N LYS A 125 -29.18 -11.27 24.50
CA LYS A 125 -29.45 -10.26 23.49
C LYS A 125 -30.82 -10.55 22.89
N ASN A 126 -31.76 -9.65 23.14
CA ASN A 126 -33.08 -9.75 22.55
C ASN A 126 -33.25 -8.68 21.48
N ILE A 127 -33.93 -9.05 20.40
CA ILE A 127 -34.37 -8.14 19.35
C ILE A 127 -35.89 -8.16 19.27
N GLY A 128 -36.47 -6.99 19.06
CA GLY A 128 -37.92 -6.84 19.06
C GLY A 128 -38.33 -5.39 18.94
N TYR A 129 -39.56 -5.08 19.29
CA TYR A 129 -40.09 -3.73 19.33
C TYR A 129 -41.03 -3.56 20.52
N PHE A 130 -41.24 -2.32 20.95
CA PHE A 130 -42.22 -2.01 22.00
C PHE A 130 -43.59 -1.75 21.39
N ALA A 131 -44.61 -2.45 21.88
CA ALA A 131 -46.02 -2.18 21.60
C ALA A 131 -46.76 -2.05 22.93
N ASN A 132 -47.46 -0.92 23.15
CA ASN A 132 -48.18 -0.66 24.41
C ASN A 132 -47.30 -0.83 25.67
N ASN A 133 -46.03 -0.38 25.62
CA ASN A 133 -45.01 -0.55 26.66
C ASN A 133 -44.58 -2.00 26.97
N GLU A 134 -45.05 -2.98 26.20
CA GLU A 134 -44.59 -4.36 26.27
C GLU A 134 -43.57 -4.63 25.16
N PHE A 135 -42.51 -5.35 25.51
CA PHE A 135 -41.50 -5.76 24.54
C PHE A 135 -41.96 -7.03 23.82
N ILE A 136 -42.18 -6.92 22.51
CA ILE A 136 -42.49 -8.05 21.64
C ILE A 136 -41.18 -8.58 21.08
N ASN A 137 -40.79 -9.77 21.55
CA ASN A 137 -39.56 -10.44 21.17
C ASN A 137 -39.68 -11.10 19.78
N LEU A 138 -38.69 -10.87 18.91
CA LEU A 138 -38.58 -11.38 17.55
C LEU A 138 -37.26 -12.15 17.32
N ASN A 139 -36.65 -12.71 18.38
CA ASN A 139 -35.35 -13.39 18.30
C ASN A 139 -35.29 -14.48 17.22
N GLN A 140 -36.38 -15.24 17.03
CA GLN A 140 -36.43 -16.31 16.03
C GLN A 140 -36.30 -15.78 14.60
N ASP A 141 -36.89 -14.63 14.30
CA ASP A 141 -36.91 -14.05 12.95
C ASP A 141 -35.61 -13.28 12.63
N TYR A 142 -34.89 -12.83 13.66
CA TYR A 142 -33.73 -11.95 13.51
C TYR A 142 -32.47 -12.45 14.24
N GLU A 143 -32.35 -13.75 14.50
CA GLU A 143 -31.16 -14.35 15.14
C GLU A 143 -29.86 -13.98 14.40
N TRP A 144 -29.91 -13.97 13.07
CA TRP A 144 -28.78 -13.60 12.22
C TRP A 144 -28.27 -12.18 12.51
N LEU A 145 -29.16 -11.24 12.88
CA LEU A 145 -28.83 -9.83 13.10
C LEU A 145 -28.08 -9.66 14.42
N ILE A 146 -28.57 -10.34 15.46
CA ILE A 146 -27.88 -10.45 16.75
C ILE A 146 -26.50 -11.08 16.56
N SER A 147 -26.44 -12.21 15.83
CA SER A 147 -25.18 -12.92 15.55
C SER A 147 -24.18 -12.06 14.78
N SER A 148 -24.66 -11.28 13.81
CA SER A 148 -23.83 -10.39 12.98
C SER A 148 -23.25 -9.21 13.76
N LEU A 149 -24.04 -8.61 14.68
CA LEU A 149 -23.64 -7.43 15.46
C LEU A 149 -22.82 -7.79 16.70
N THR A 150 -22.94 -9.01 17.21
CA THR A 150 -22.12 -9.52 18.33
C THR A 150 -20.64 -9.52 17.93
N TYR A 151 -19.78 -8.99 18.79
CA TYR A 151 -18.33 -9.01 18.55
C TYR A 151 -17.75 -10.35 19.01
N ASP A 152 -16.79 -10.89 18.27
CA ASP A 152 -16.19 -12.18 18.60
C ASP A 152 -14.68 -12.09 18.47
N THR A 153 -13.98 -12.20 19.59
CA THR A 153 -12.53 -12.15 19.68
C THR A 153 -11.87 -13.47 19.31
N THR A 154 -12.64 -14.55 19.12
CA THR A 154 -12.08 -15.85 18.75
C THR A 154 -11.70 -15.88 17.27
N SER A 155 -10.59 -16.56 16.94
CA SER A 155 -10.03 -16.63 15.58
C SER A 155 -10.99 -17.22 14.53
N ASN A 156 -12.02 -17.96 14.95
CA ASN A 156 -12.90 -18.72 14.07
C ASN A 156 -14.08 -17.92 13.52
N ASN A 157 -14.34 -16.70 14.02
CA ASN A 157 -15.53 -15.90 13.67
C ASN A 157 -15.20 -14.53 13.05
N GLN A 158 -14.09 -14.43 12.30
CA GLN A 158 -13.71 -13.22 11.56
C GLN A 158 -14.77 -12.75 10.52
N ASN A 159 -15.74 -13.59 10.17
CA ASN A 159 -16.77 -13.29 9.17
C ASN A 159 -17.93 -12.40 9.67
N LYS A 160 -18.08 -12.18 10.99
CA LYS A 160 -19.14 -11.33 11.53
C LYS A 160 -18.98 -9.87 11.08
N ILE A 161 -20.08 -9.19 10.73
CA ILE A 161 -19.99 -7.82 10.19
C ILE A 161 -19.35 -6.85 11.19
N SER A 162 -19.61 -7.01 12.49
CA SER A 162 -18.97 -6.24 13.56
C SER A 162 -17.44 -6.30 13.50
N ASN A 163 -16.87 -7.51 13.35
CA ASN A 163 -15.45 -7.73 13.19
C ASN A 163 -14.92 -7.13 11.88
N GLN A 164 -15.66 -7.29 10.78
CA GLN A 164 -15.26 -6.76 9.47
C GLN A 164 -15.18 -5.22 9.46
N VAL A 165 -16.18 -4.55 10.04
CA VAL A 165 -16.19 -3.08 10.11
C VAL A 165 -15.08 -2.56 11.02
N GLN A 166 -14.83 -3.22 12.14
CA GLN A 166 -13.73 -2.86 13.04
C GLN A 166 -12.36 -3.02 12.36
N ASN A 167 -12.17 -4.10 11.59
CA ASN A 167 -10.93 -4.32 10.84
C ASN A 167 -10.76 -3.27 9.73
N LEU A 168 -11.82 -2.94 9.01
CA LEU A 168 -11.78 -1.88 8.01
C LEU A 168 -11.48 -0.52 8.65
N PHE A 169 -12.06 -0.20 9.81
CA PHE A 169 -11.76 1.02 10.57
C PHE A 169 -10.27 1.11 10.92
N ARG A 170 -9.69 0.03 11.47
CA ARG A 170 -8.26 -0.05 11.81
C ARG A 170 -7.38 0.16 10.59
N LEU A 171 -7.63 -0.61 9.52
CA LEU A 171 -6.88 -0.51 8.27
C LEU A 171 -6.96 0.89 7.65
N ASN A 172 -8.15 1.50 7.69
CA ASN A 172 -8.36 2.86 7.17
C ASN A 172 -7.60 3.92 7.96
N ASN A 173 -7.44 3.75 9.29
CA ASN A 173 -6.61 4.64 10.10
C ASN A 173 -5.12 4.38 9.87
N GLU A 174 -4.71 3.12 9.78
CA GLU A 174 -3.30 2.76 9.61
C GLU A 174 -2.73 3.23 8.27
N ILE A 175 -3.44 3.02 7.15
CA ILE A 175 -2.93 3.41 5.83
C ILE A 175 -2.61 4.90 5.75
N ASN A 176 -3.45 5.74 6.34
CA ASN A 176 -3.24 7.18 6.35
C ASN A 176 -2.05 7.58 7.23
N THR A 177 -1.90 6.97 8.40
CA THR A 177 -0.75 7.22 9.27
C THR A 177 0.55 6.76 8.62
N LEU A 178 0.56 5.55 8.07
CA LEU A 178 1.73 4.94 7.45
C LEU A 178 2.23 5.75 6.25
N PHE A 179 1.33 6.21 5.37
CA PHE A 179 1.75 7.01 4.22
C PHE A 179 2.31 8.37 4.62
N ASN A 180 1.74 9.02 5.65
CA ASN A 180 2.28 10.26 6.19
C ASN A 180 3.65 10.06 6.85
N ASP A 181 3.81 9.00 7.63
CA ASP A 181 5.07 8.63 8.27
C ASP A 181 6.14 8.31 7.21
N PHE A 182 5.78 7.56 6.17
CA PHE A 182 6.67 7.26 5.05
C PHE A 182 7.10 8.53 4.32
N ALA A 183 6.18 9.45 4.04
CA ALA A 183 6.50 10.74 3.40
C ALA A 183 7.51 11.56 4.23
N SER A 184 7.30 11.63 5.55
CA SER A 184 8.22 12.31 6.47
C SER A 184 9.58 11.62 6.53
N ARG A 185 9.59 10.28 6.58
CA ARG A 185 10.80 9.47 6.62
C ARG A 185 11.63 9.63 5.34
N LEU A 186 11.00 9.55 4.17
CA LEU A 186 11.63 9.71 2.87
C LEU A 186 12.34 11.07 2.74
N LYS A 187 11.77 12.13 3.32
CA LYS A 187 12.37 13.47 3.30
C LYS A 187 13.59 13.61 4.21
N ASN A 188 13.59 12.95 5.36
CA ASN A 188 14.51 13.30 6.45
C ASN A 188 15.55 12.23 6.77
N GLN A 189 15.17 10.94 6.81
CA GLN A 189 15.94 9.90 7.50
C GLN A 189 15.94 8.53 6.79
N SER A 190 15.54 8.51 5.52
CA SER A 190 15.52 7.30 4.70
C SER A 190 16.90 7.04 4.07
N PRO A 191 17.40 5.80 4.04
CA PRO A 191 18.47 5.36 3.14
C PRO A 191 18.37 5.88 1.70
N PHE A 192 17.17 6.07 1.15
CA PHE A 192 17.00 6.69 -0.18
C PHE A 192 17.49 8.15 -0.21
N ASN A 193 17.23 8.92 0.84
CA ASN A 193 17.70 10.29 1.00
C ASN A 193 19.20 10.33 1.31
N GLU A 194 19.67 9.43 2.18
CA GLU A 194 21.09 9.30 2.52
C GLU A 194 21.94 9.02 1.29
N TYR A 195 21.52 8.08 0.43
CA TYR A 195 22.19 7.79 -0.83
C TYR A 195 22.21 8.97 -1.79
N LYS A 196 21.16 9.82 -1.78
CA LYS A 196 21.16 11.06 -2.56
C LYS A 196 22.10 12.10 -1.96
N ASN A 197 22.23 12.17 -0.64
CA ASN A 197 23.01 13.20 0.05
C ASN A 197 24.51 12.92 0.07
N ILE A 198 24.95 11.66 0.00
CA ILE A 198 26.40 11.34 -0.05
C ILE A 198 27.13 11.95 -1.27
N PHE A 199 26.40 12.27 -2.34
CA PHE A 199 26.95 12.96 -3.51
C PHE A 199 27.05 14.48 -3.34
N LEU A 200 26.52 15.02 -2.25
CA LEU A 200 26.67 16.43 -1.91
C LEU A 200 28.01 16.63 -1.17
N PRO A 201 28.67 17.77 -1.37
CA PRO A 201 29.83 18.11 -0.55
C PRO A 201 29.38 18.41 0.89
N GLU A 202 29.94 17.70 1.86
CA GLU A 202 29.83 17.98 3.30
C GLU A 202 31.21 18.41 3.88
N GLY A 203 31.25 19.44 4.74
CA GLY A 203 32.49 19.84 5.43
C GLY A 203 33.65 20.22 4.49
N ASP A 204 34.85 19.74 4.79
CA ASP A 204 36.11 20.08 4.11
C ASP A 204 36.50 19.07 3.00
N PHE A 205 35.52 18.44 2.32
CA PHE A 205 35.85 17.54 1.20
C PHE A 205 36.58 18.25 0.06
N PRO A 206 37.44 17.54 -0.70
CA PRO A 206 38.15 18.09 -1.86
C PRO A 206 37.21 18.76 -2.87
N SER A 207 37.72 19.77 -3.58
CA SER A 207 36.95 20.55 -4.55
C SER A 207 36.42 19.74 -5.76
N ASP A 208 36.95 18.53 -5.96
CA ASP A 208 36.55 17.59 -7.01
C ASP A 208 35.68 16.43 -6.50
N TRP A 209 35.30 16.42 -5.22
CA TRP A 209 34.29 15.52 -4.65
C TRP A 209 32.94 15.63 -5.41
N PRO A 210 32.16 14.55 -5.53
CA PRO A 210 32.47 13.14 -5.24
C PRO A 210 33.09 12.40 -6.45
N PHE A 211 33.63 13.12 -7.44
CA PHE A 211 34.05 12.57 -8.74
C PHE A 211 35.55 12.73 -9.03
N PHE A 212 36.34 12.97 -7.99
CA PHE A 212 37.81 12.91 -7.89
C PHE A 212 38.54 13.11 -9.24
N LYS A 213 38.84 14.37 -9.57
CA LYS A 213 39.52 14.80 -10.79
C LYS A 213 41.06 14.76 -10.67
N SER A 214 41.64 14.71 -9.46
CA SER A 214 43.11 14.78 -9.28
C SER A 214 43.70 13.86 -8.22
N GLN A 215 44.85 13.26 -8.56
CA GLN A 215 45.57 12.23 -7.81
C GLN A 215 46.53 12.84 -6.79
N GLY A 216 46.14 12.78 -5.52
CA GLY A 216 47.04 12.90 -4.36
C GLY A 216 46.79 11.72 -3.41
N ALA A 217 47.74 11.41 -2.51
CA ALA A 217 47.58 10.29 -1.57
C ALA A 217 46.33 10.46 -0.68
N GLU A 218 46.05 11.69 -0.22
CA GLU A 218 44.86 12.03 0.55
C GLU A 218 43.55 11.86 -0.24
N ALA A 219 43.60 11.95 -1.58
CA ALA A 219 42.42 11.76 -2.43
C ALA A 219 42.00 10.28 -2.52
N SER A 220 42.94 9.34 -2.38
CA SER A 220 42.65 7.90 -2.44
C SER A 220 41.91 7.41 -1.21
N ASP A 221 42.31 7.85 -0.01
CA ASP A 221 41.65 7.48 1.24
C ASP A 221 40.22 8.04 1.30
N VAL A 222 40.04 9.30 0.88
CA VAL A 222 38.72 9.96 0.82
C VAL A 222 37.82 9.29 -0.23
N GLN A 223 38.37 8.91 -1.39
CA GLN A 223 37.64 8.15 -2.41
C GLN A 223 37.24 6.76 -1.91
N ASN A 224 38.14 6.06 -1.21
CA ASN A 224 37.81 4.75 -0.66
C ASN A 224 36.75 4.83 0.43
N TYR A 225 36.83 5.82 1.31
CA TYR A 225 35.79 6.10 2.28
C TYR A 225 34.43 6.35 1.62
N PHE A 226 34.38 7.19 0.58
CA PHE A 226 33.16 7.44 -0.20
C PHE A 226 32.56 6.16 -0.78
N PHE A 227 33.40 5.33 -1.41
CA PHE A 227 32.98 4.07 -2.02
C PHE A 227 32.46 3.08 -0.98
N ASP A 228 33.13 2.94 0.16
CA ASP A 228 32.68 2.05 1.24
C ASP A 228 31.33 2.50 1.80
N LYS A 229 31.16 3.81 2.01
CA LYS A 229 29.89 4.39 2.43
C LYS A 229 28.78 4.22 1.41
N LEU A 230 29.05 4.42 0.13
CA LEU A 230 28.07 4.18 -0.93
C LEU A 230 27.57 2.73 -0.95
N ILE A 231 28.47 1.76 -0.75
CA ILE A 231 28.11 0.34 -0.71
C ILE A 231 27.29 0.03 0.54
N GLU A 232 27.69 0.53 1.71
CA GLU A 232 26.95 0.39 2.97
C GLU A 232 25.52 0.94 2.85
N ILE A 233 25.36 2.16 2.31
CA ILE A 233 24.03 2.76 2.12
C ILE A 233 23.21 1.98 1.08
N ALA A 234 23.85 1.43 0.04
CA ALA A 234 23.17 0.61 -0.97
C ALA A 234 22.58 -0.68 -0.40
N GLU A 235 23.22 -1.30 0.59
CA GLU A 235 22.67 -2.46 1.30
C GLU A 235 21.47 -2.05 2.16
N ASN A 236 21.57 -0.92 2.88
CA ASN A 236 20.47 -0.37 3.67
C ASN A 236 19.26 0.05 2.82
N LEU A 237 19.50 0.50 1.59
CA LEU A 237 18.47 0.78 0.58
C LEU A 237 17.62 -0.45 0.23
N GLU A 238 18.26 -1.61 0.03
CA GLU A 238 17.53 -2.86 -0.23
C GLU A 238 16.67 -3.28 0.96
N ILE A 239 17.21 -3.16 2.17
CA ILE A 239 16.47 -3.45 3.41
C ILE A 239 15.26 -2.52 3.55
N GLU A 240 15.42 -1.21 3.32
CA GLU A 240 14.31 -0.28 3.38
C GLU A 240 13.26 -0.55 2.28
N TYR A 241 13.69 -0.93 1.07
CA TYR A 241 12.76 -1.33 0.03
C TYR A 241 11.91 -2.53 0.47
N ASP A 242 12.54 -3.62 0.90
CA ASP A 242 11.86 -4.87 1.26
C ASP A 242 10.95 -4.73 2.50
N THR A 243 11.22 -3.74 3.36
CA THR A 243 10.47 -3.56 4.63
C THR A 243 9.47 -2.40 4.61
N LYS A 244 9.68 -1.36 3.79
CA LYS A 244 8.87 -0.13 3.79
C LYS A 244 8.22 0.18 2.45
N ILE A 245 8.74 -0.32 1.34
CA ILE A 245 8.14 -0.09 0.02
C ILE A 245 7.30 -1.29 -0.39
N PHE A 246 7.92 -2.46 -0.48
CA PHE A 246 7.24 -3.68 -0.92
C PHE A 246 7.84 -4.94 -0.30
N ASP A 247 7.08 -5.56 0.59
CA ASP A 247 7.41 -6.84 1.21
C ASP A 247 6.89 -7.98 0.34
N LYS A 248 7.79 -8.57 -0.45
CA LYS A 248 7.50 -9.69 -1.35
C LYS A 248 7.08 -10.98 -0.63
N GLU A 249 7.40 -11.13 0.65
CA GLU A 249 7.05 -12.33 1.42
C GLU A 249 5.60 -12.24 1.93
N LYS A 250 5.03 -11.03 1.94
CA LYS A 250 3.69 -10.73 2.47
C LYS A 250 2.73 -10.18 1.41
N ILE A 251 2.80 -10.70 0.18
CA ILE A 251 1.97 -10.22 -0.96
C ILE A 251 0.46 -10.41 -0.71
N ASN A 252 0.08 -11.49 -0.02
CA ASN A 252 -1.31 -11.84 0.28
C ASN A 252 -1.62 -11.72 1.78
N PHE A 253 -0.96 -10.78 2.45
CA PHE A 253 -1.26 -10.50 3.85
C PHE A 253 -2.72 -10.03 3.99
N ASP A 254 -3.40 -10.49 5.04
CA ASP A 254 -4.81 -10.24 5.32
C ASP A 254 -4.93 -9.60 6.69
N TYR A 255 -5.34 -8.33 6.72
CA TYR A 255 -5.40 -7.54 7.95
C TYR A 255 -6.43 -8.10 8.93
N SER A 256 -7.44 -8.82 8.43
CA SER A 256 -8.45 -9.47 9.27
C SER A 256 -7.90 -10.64 10.09
N LYS A 257 -6.72 -11.16 9.74
CA LYS A 257 -6.02 -12.24 10.46
C LYS A 257 -5.16 -11.77 11.63
N LEU A 258 -5.07 -10.46 11.90
CA LEU A 258 -4.19 -9.90 12.94
C LEU A 258 -4.63 -10.13 14.39
N GLY A 259 -5.61 -11.00 14.65
CA GLY A 259 -6.09 -11.27 16.00
C GLY A 259 -6.80 -10.08 16.64
N SER A 260 -7.26 -10.27 17.87
CA SER A 260 -8.09 -9.31 18.61
C SER A 260 -7.31 -8.06 19.04
N THR A 261 -8.06 -6.97 19.14
CA THR A 261 -7.79 -5.56 19.51
C THR A 261 -6.84 -5.25 20.68
N GLY A 262 -6.28 -6.23 21.39
CA GLY A 262 -5.48 -6.01 22.61
C GLY A 262 -3.97 -5.86 22.40
N SER A 263 -3.45 -6.09 21.19
CA SER A 263 -2.01 -6.07 20.94
C SER A 263 -1.67 -4.91 20.01
N SER A 264 -1.10 -3.83 20.56
CA SER A 264 -0.59 -2.68 19.80
C SER A 264 0.68 -3.00 18.99
N ASP A 265 1.22 -4.20 19.14
CA ASP A 265 2.50 -4.57 18.58
C ASP A 265 2.34 -5.66 17.54
N GLY A 266 2.87 -5.35 16.36
CA GLY A 266 2.81 -6.02 15.08
C GLY A 266 3.32 -7.47 14.98
N SER A 267 3.09 -8.26 16.01
CA SER A 267 3.60 -9.62 16.22
C SER A 267 2.96 -10.69 15.32
N TYR A 268 1.91 -10.36 14.55
CA TYR A 268 1.16 -11.32 13.72
C TYR A 268 1.34 -11.13 12.21
N GLY A 269 2.58 -11.01 11.73
CA GLY A 269 2.88 -11.21 10.31
C GLY A 269 2.31 -10.15 9.34
N HIS A 270 1.86 -8.98 9.81
CA HIS A 270 1.55 -7.83 8.97
C HIS A 270 2.78 -7.19 8.30
N SER A 271 2.53 -6.41 7.27
CA SER A 271 3.53 -5.60 6.57
C SER A 271 3.18 -4.12 6.70
N HIS A 272 4.15 -3.31 7.11
CA HIS A 272 4.09 -1.85 7.02
C HIS A 272 4.76 -1.32 5.74
N ALA A 273 4.83 -2.15 4.71
CA ALA A 273 5.25 -1.71 3.40
C ALA A 273 4.09 -1.00 2.68
N VAL A 274 4.38 0.16 2.10
CA VAL A 274 3.42 1.05 1.43
C VAL A 274 2.56 0.31 0.41
N ILE A 275 3.17 -0.54 -0.41
CA ILE A 275 2.45 -1.30 -1.46
C ILE A 275 1.57 -2.39 -0.87
N ASN A 276 2.03 -3.08 0.18
CA ASN A 276 1.26 -4.15 0.81
C ASN A 276 0.01 -3.60 1.50
N ILE A 277 0.14 -2.53 2.30
CA ILE A 277 -1.01 -1.91 2.96
C ILE A 277 -1.97 -1.26 1.96
N TRP A 278 -1.44 -0.67 0.87
CA TRP A 278 -2.23 -0.16 -0.24
C TRP A 278 -3.12 -1.24 -0.85
N ARG A 279 -2.51 -2.37 -1.23
CA ARG A 279 -3.23 -3.50 -1.83
C ARG A 279 -4.29 -4.05 -0.91
N GLU A 280 -3.98 -4.16 0.38
CA GLU A 280 -4.92 -4.64 1.37
C GLU A 280 -6.11 -3.69 1.52
N TRP A 281 -5.87 -2.40 1.75
CA TRP A 281 -6.94 -1.40 1.82
C TRP A 281 -7.80 -1.38 0.55
N LYS A 282 -7.16 -1.43 -0.63
CA LYS A 282 -7.80 -1.52 -1.94
C LYS A 282 -8.76 -2.71 -2.04
N ASN A 283 -8.30 -3.91 -1.67
CA ASN A 283 -9.08 -5.14 -1.75
C ASN A 283 -10.32 -5.12 -0.83
N ASN A 284 -10.25 -4.39 0.29
CA ASN A 284 -11.34 -4.31 1.25
C ASN A 284 -12.44 -3.31 0.82
N VAL A 285 -12.18 -2.40 -0.13
CA VAL A 285 -13.09 -1.29 -0.44
C VAL A 285 -13.51 -1.20 -1.91
N TYR A 286 -12.73 -1.71 -2.86
CA TYR A 286 -13.00 -1.49 -4.28
C TYR A 286 -14.06 -2.41 -4.88
N LEU A 287 -15.06 -1.80 -5.52
CA LEU A 287 -16.11 -2.53 -6.21
C LEU A 287 -15.72 -2.80 -7.65
N TYR A 288 -15.29 -4.03 -7.94
CA TYR A 288 -14.90 -4.44 -9.30
C TYR A 288 -16.09 -4.94 -10.10
N LYS A 289 -16.33 -4.43 -11.30
CA LYS A 289 -17.35 -4.95 -12.22
C LYS A 289 -16.66 -5.72 -13.33
N SER A 290 -17.13 -6.95 -13.61
CA SER A 290 -16.66 -7.72 -14.74
C SER A 290 -17.82 -8.38 -15.46
N SER A 291 -17.67 -8.60 -16.77
CA SER A 291 -18.62 -9.41 -17.53
C SER A 291 -18.57 -10.90 -17.14
N ASP A 292 -17.48 -11.34 -16.50
CA ASP A 292 -17.33 -12.66 -15.91
C ASP A 292 -17.77 -12.64 -14.43
N SER A 293 -18.86 -13.33 -14.12
CA SER A 293 -19.42 -13.37 -12.76
C SER A 293 -18.56 -14.12 -11.75
N GLU A 294 -17.83 -15.15 -12.19
CA GLU A 294 -16.97 -15.96 -11.31
C GLU A 294 -15.74 -15.14 -10.92
N TYR A 295 -15.11 -14.50 -11.92
CA TYR A 295 -13.99 -13.59 -11.68
C TYR A 295 -14.40 -12.37 -10.83
N GLN A 296 -15.58 -11.81 -11.07
CA GLN A 296 -16.11 -10.73 -10.23
C GLN A 296 -16.29 -11.19 -8.78
N ALA A 297 -16.80 -12.41 -8.55
CA ALA A 297 -16.97 -12.95 -7.21
C ALA A 297 -15.62 -13.16 -6.51
N GLU A 298 -14.60 -13.63 -7.24
CA GLU A 298 -13.23 -13.76 -6.74
C GLU A 298 -12.67 -12.40 -6.28
N LEU A 299 -12.76 -11.38 -7.13
CA LEU A 299 -12.28 -10.02 -6.84
C LEU A 299 -12.98 -9.35 -5.66
N ARG A 300 -14.25 -9.70 -5.41
CA ARG A 300 -15.07 -9.11 -4.36
C ARG A 300 -15.13 -9.93 -3.07
N LYS A 301 -14.53 -11.12 -3.04
CA LYS A 301 -14.67 -12.08 -1.94
C LYS A 301 -14.32 -11.50 -0.56
N ASN A 302 -13.33 -10.62 -0.52
CA ASN A 302 -12.84 -9.99 0.72
C ASN A 302 -13.25 -8.51 0.85
N ASN A 303 -14.12 -8.00 -0.02
CA ASN A 303 -14.53 -6.61 0.03
C ASN A 303 -15.50 -6.34 1.19
N LYS A 304 -15.00 -5.69 2.24
CA LYS A 304 -15.75 -5.41 3.47
C LYS A 304 -16.77 -4.31 3.26
N TYR A 305 -16.49 -3.33 2.41
CA TYR A 305 -17.46 -2.30 2.04
C TYR A 305 -18.72 -2.93 1.41
N LEU A 306 -18.55 -3.90 0.50
CA LEU A 306 -19.64 -4.65 -0.11
C LEU A 306 -20.38 -5.51 0.93
N GLN A 307 -19.67 -6.14 1.85
CA GLN A 307 -20.29 -6.90 2.95
C GLN A 307 -21.17 -5.99 3.82
N MET A 308 -20.74 -4.76 4.10
CA MET A 308 -21.57 -3.75 4.80
C MET A 308 -22.82 -3.38 4.00
N GLN A 309 -22.67 -3.14 2.69
CA GLN A 309 -23.81 -2.85 1.81
C GLN A 309 -24.82 -4.00 1.82
N ASN A 310 -24.35 -5.25 1.70
CA ASN A 310 -25.19 -6.43 1.71
C ASN A 310 -25.90 -6.62 3.05
N PHE A 311 -25.20 -6.41 4.17
CA PHE A 311 -25.77 -6.47 5.51
C PHE A 311 -26.93 -5.47 5.69
N VAL A 312 -26.72 -4.20 5.28
CA VAL A 312 -27.76 -3.17 5.34
C VAL A 312 -28.93 -3.52 4.43
N ASN A 313 -28.67 -3.96 3.20
CA ASN A 313 -29.73 -4.36 2.27
C ASN A 313 -30.55 -5.54 2.81
N GLN A 314 -29.90 -6.54 3.42
CA GLN A 314 -30.57 -7.68 4.04
C GLN A 314 -31.48 -7.23 5.18
N TYR A 315 -31.03 -6.31 6.04
CA TYR A 315 -31.86 -5.75 7.11
C TYR A 315 -33.15 -5.13 6.58
N PHE A 316 -33.06 -4.25 5.59
CA PHE A 316 -34.24 -3.58 5.02
C PHE A 316 -35.13 -4.54 4.20
N ALA A 317 -34.55 -5.58 3.60
CA ALA A 317 -35.32 -6.59 2.88
C ALA A 317 -36.15 -7.48 3.82
N GLN A 318 -35.68 -7.70 5.05
CA GLN A 318 -36.36 -8.55 6.04
C GLN A 318 -37.29 -7.77 6.99
N ASN A 319 -36.97 -6.52 7.33
CA ASN A 319 -37.86 -5.66 8.13
C ASN A 319 -38.97 -5.01 7.29
N GLN A 320 -39.72 -5.81 6.50
CA GLN A 320 -40.75 -5.30 5.57
C GLN A 320 -41.95 -4.66 6.30
N ASN A 321 -42.20 -5.07 7.54
CA ASN A 321 -43.29 -4.53 8.37
C ASN A 321 -42.93 -3.18 9.00
N ASN A 322 -41.74 -2.62 8.72
CA ASN A 322 -41.24 -1.37 9.27
C ASN A 322 -41.33 -1.31 10.81
N TYR A 323 -41.01 -2.43 11.48
CA TYR A 323 -40.92 -2.42 12.93
C TYR A 323 -39.80 -1.45 13.36
N ASN A 324 -40.06 -0.67 14.41
CA ASN A 324 -39.03 0.10 15.10
C ASN A 324 -38.22 -0.86 15.97
N LEU A 325 -37.37 -1.65 15.31
CA LEU A 325 -36.57 -2.67 15.96
C LEU A 325 -35.57 -2.03 16.92
N VAL A 326 -35.44 -2.65 18.09
CA VAL A 326 -34.47 -2.34 19.13
C VAL A 326 -33.75 -3.61 19.56
N LEU A 327 -32.49 -3.46 19.99
CA LEU A 327 -31.79 -4.50 20.75
C LEU A 327 -31.87 -4.17 22.24
N VAL A 328 -32.27 -5.14 23.06
CA VAL A 328 -32.39 -4.98 24.51
C VAL A 328 -31.77 -6.14 25.28
N ASN A 329 -31.22 -5.85 26.46
CA ASN A 329 -30.90 -6.89 27.43
C ASN A 329 -32.18 -7.35 28.17
N ASN A 330 -32.12 -8.46 28.93
CA ASN A 330 -33.29 -8.99 29.65
C ASN A 330 -33.93 -8.03 30.65
N GLN A 331 -33.20 -7.01 31.11
CA GLN A 331 -33.65 -6.05 32.11
C GLN A 331 -34.09 -4.71 31.49
N ASN A 332 -34.05 -4.58 30.15
CA ASN A 332 -34.27 -3.32 29.41
C ASN A 332 -33.40 -2.14 29.91
N GLU A 333 -32.26 -2.42 30.53
CA GLU A 333 -31.30 -1.41 30.98
C GLU A 333 -30.39 -0.92 29.85
N ILE A 334 -30.36 -1.66 28.75
CA ILE A 334 -29.70 -1.30 27.51
C ILE A 334 -30.79 -1.37 26.44
N ILE A 335 -31.02 -0.25 25.76
CA ILE A 335 -31.89 -0.17 24.60
C ILE A 335 -31.07 0.48 23.49
N PHE A 336 -30.83 -0.27 22.42
CA PHE A 336 -30.16 0.22 21.23
C PHE A 336 -31.17 0.34 20.09
N GLU A 337 -31.38 1.57 19.63
CA GLU A 337 -32.32 1.95 18.56
C GLU A 337 -31.82 1.46 17.19
N LEU A 338 -31.98 0.16 16.94
CA LEU A 338 -31.43 -0.52 15.77
C LEU A 338 -31.97 0.06 14.46
N ASN A 339 -33.27 0.39 14.41
CA ASN A 339 -33.86 0.96 13.21
C ASN A 339 -33.26 2.34 12.86
N GLN A 340 -33.01 3.18 13.86
CA GLN A 340 -32.37 4.48 13.67
C GLN A 340 -30.93 4.30 13.17
N PHE A 341 -30.17 3.40 13.81
CA PHE A 341 -28.81 3.09 13.40
C PHE A 341 -28.73 2.59 11.95
N MET A 342 -29.57 1.63 11.57
CA MET A 342 -29.57 1.06 10.22
C MET A 342 -29.99 2.06 9.15
N THR A 343 -30.92 2.97 9.49
CA THR A 343 -31.32 4.08 8.60
C THR A 343 -30.15 5.04 8.38
N ASN A 344 -29.51 5.51 9.45
CA ASN A 344 -28.34 6.39 9.38
C ASN A 344 -27.19 5.75 8.60
N LEU A 345 -26.97 4.43 8.79
CA LEU A 345 -25.92 3.69 8.09
C LEU A 345 -26.21 3.56 6.60
N LYS A 346 -27.48 3.30 6.22
CA LYS A 346 -27.88 3.27 4.80
C LYS A 346 -27.67 4.62 4.13
N GLU A 347 -28.11 5.70 4.76
CA GLU A 347 -27.89 7.06 4.25
C GLU A 347 -26.41 7.39 4.13
N THR A 348 -25.61 7.02 5.13
CA THR A 348 -24.16 7.23 5.10
C THR A 348 -23.49 6.45 3.98
N LEU A 349 -23.87 5.18 3.76
CA LEU A 349 -23.38 4.36 2.64
C LEU A 349 -23.77 4.93 1.27
N LEU A 350 -24.98 5.49 1.14
CA LEU A 350 -25.46 6.13 -0.08
C LEU A 350 -24.69 7.43 -0.37
N ASN A 351 -24.51 8.29 0.64
CA ASN A 351 -23.80 9.57 0.52
C ASN A 351 -22.29 9.38 0.31
N ASN A 352 -21.73 8.26 0.77
CA ASN A 352 -20.32 7.92 0.65
C ASN A 352 -20.09 6.77 -0.35
N ARG A 353 -20.88 6.70 -1.43
CA ARG A 353 -20.74 5.67 -2.46
C ARG A 353 -19.34 5.68 -3.08
N LEU A 354 -18.71 4.51 -3.14
CA LEU A 354 -17.46 4.29 -3.86
C LEU A 354 -17.71 4.02 -5.35
N PRO A 355 -16.78 4.42 -6.24
CA PRO A 355 -16.89 4.11 -7.66
C PRO A 355 -16.80 2.60 -7.90
N GLU A 356 -17.38 2.16 -9.01
CA GLU A 356 -17.17 0.81 -9.52
C GLU A 356 -16.12 0.84 -10.62
N ILE A 357 -15.17 -0.10 -10.58
CA ILE A 357 -14.06 -0.22 -11.53
C ILE A 357 -14.35 -1.38 -12.47
N GLU A 358 -14.45 -1.09 -13.78
CA GLU A 358 -14.73 -2.13 -14.77
C GLU A 358 -13.44 -2.82 -15.25
N ILE A 359 -13.36 -4.14 -15.08
CA ILE A 359 -12.20 -4.96 -15.45
C ILE A 359 -12.57 -5.94 -16.57
N ASN A 360 -11.71 -5.99 -17.58
CA ASN A 360 -11.75 -6.99 -18.63
C ASN A 360 -11.26 -8.34 -18.09
N PRO A 361 -12.07 -9.40 -18.15
CA PRO A 361 -11.65 -10.71 -17.66
C PRO A 361 -10.56 -11.36 -18.51
N ILE A 362 -10.42 -10.99 -19.79
CA ILE A 362 -9.51 -11.66 -20.75
C ILE A 362 -8.06 -11.21 -20.58
N ASN A 363 -7.83 -9.92 -20.40
CA ASN A 363 -6.47 -9.36 -20.25
C ASN A 363 -6.21 -8.77 -18.86
N LYS A 364 -7.20 -8.85 -17.94
CA LYS A 364 -7.16 -8.26 -16.60
C LYS A 364 -6.90 -6.75 -16.57
N ASN A 365 -7.10 -6.06 -17.70
CA ASN A 365 -6.95 -4.61 -17.80
C ASN A 365 -8.29 -3.91 -17.53
N VAL A 366 -8.22 -2.69 -16.99
CA VAL A 366 -9.39 -1.82 -16.78
C VAL A 366 -9.97 -1.38 -18.14
N ILE A 367 -11.29 -1.52 -18.34
CA ILE A 367 -11.98 -1.23 -19.62
C ILE A 367 -12.52 0.20 -19.68
N LEU A 368 -13.19 0.66 -18.62
CA LEU A 368 -13.85 1.97 -18.58
C LEU A 368 -13.22 2.81 -17.49
N ASP A 369 -12.44 3.78 -17.97
CA ASP A 369 -11.71 4.78 -17.21
C ASP A 369 -12.60 6.02 -17.03
N PHE A 370 -13.39 6.06 -15.96
CA PHE A 370 -13.46 7.36 -15.28
C PHE A 370 -12.06 7.56 -14.69
N LYS A 371 -11.13 8.17 -15.45
CA LYS A 371 -9.74 8.49 -15.08
C LYS A 371 -9.46 8.39 -13.58
N GLN A 372 -9.10 7.20 -13.10
CA GLN A 372 -8.71 6.98 -11.70
C GLN A 372 -7.59 5.96 -11.67
N PRO A 373 -6.33 6.41 -11.77
CA PRO A 373 -5.17 5.58 -11.96
C PRO A 373 -4.67 5.05 -10.61
N MET A 374 -5.46 4.22 -9.96
CA MET A 374 -5.02 3.43 -8.81
C MET A 374 -3.89 2.46 -9.17
N ASP A 375 -3.82 2.06 -10.45
CA ASP A 375 -2.65 1.37 -11.02
C ASP A 375 -1.41 2.28 -11.03
N LYS A 376 -1.57 3.60 -11.17
CA LYS A 376 -0.44 4.52 -11.12
C LYS A 376 0.07 4.76 -9.71
N PHE A 377 -0.69 4.48 -8.66
CA PHE A 377 -0.12 4.54 -7.30
C PHE A 377 1.01 3.52 -7.19
N GLU A 378 0.71 2.25 -7.47
CA GLU A 378 1.71 1.18 -7.43
C GLU A 378 2.79 1.41 -8.48
N GLU A 379 2.42 1.84 -9.70
CA GLU A 379 3.38 2.16 -10.76
C GLU A 379 4.35 3.25 -10.32
N ASN A 380 3.88 4.41 -9.85
CA ASN A 380 4.75 5.52 -9.44
C ASN A 380 5.67 5.10 -8.29
N VAL A 381 5.14 4.48 -7.25
CA VAL A 381 5.94 4.07 -6.08
C VAL A 381 6.98 3.01 -6.47
N LEU A 382 6.55 1.91 -7.11
CA LEU A 382 7.44 0.80 -7.46
C LEU A 382 8.41 1.19 -8.57
N TYR A 383 7.99 1.95 -9.58
CA TYR A 383 8.84 2.34 -10.70
C TYR A 383 10.03 3.17 -10.21
N PHE A 384 9.78 4.25 -9.45
CA PHE A 384 10.85 5.12 -8.97
C PHE A 384 11.76 4.38 -7.97
N ALA A 385 11.18 3.60 -7.05
CA ALA A 385 11.96 2.82 -6.10
C ALA A 385 12.86 1.77 -6.77
N ASN A 386 12.32 0.99 -7.73
CA ASN A 386 13.09 0.01 -8.48
C ASN A 386 14.16 0.65 -9.36
N ALA A 387 13.86 1.80 -9.96
CA ALA A 387 14.83 2.56 -10.74
C ALA A 387 16.00 3.02 -9.87
N MET A 388 15.73 3.55 -8.67
CA MET A 388 16.76 3.93 -7.70
C MET A 388 17.62 2.74 -7.26
N LEU A 389 17.01 1.60 -6.88
CA LEU A 389 17.76 0.39 -6.53
C LEU A 389 18.64 -0.09 -7.69
N LYS A 390 18.13 -0.06 -8.92
CA LYS A 390 18.91 -0.44 -10.10
C LYS A 390 20.13 0.47 -10.28
N ARG A 391 19.98 1.77 -10.08
CA ARG A 391 21.10 2.72 -10.16
C ARG A 391 22.12 2.51 -9.03
N ALA A 392 21.65 2.31 -7.80
CA ALA A 392 22.54 2.02 -6.66
C ALA A 392 23.36 0.73 -6.87
N LYS A 393 22.74 -0.33 -7.40
CA LYS A 393 23.44 -1.56 -7.80
C LYS A 393 24.44 -1.35 -8.92
N SER A 394 24.09 -0.54 -9.91
CA SER A 394 24.97 -0.24 -11.04
C SER A 394 26.22 0.51 -10.57
N ILE A 395 26.05 1.48 -9.66
CA ILE A 395 27.16 2.22 -9.03
C ILE A 395 28.02 1.29 -8.17
N THR A 396 27.40 0.42 -7.37
CA THR A 396 28.13 -0.56 -6.55
C THR A 396 28.98 -1.50 -7.41
N LEU A 397 28.45 -1.98 -8.53
CA LEU A 397 29.19 -2.83 -9.46
C LEU A 397 30.33 -2.04 -10.15
N LEU A 398 30.04 -0.81 -10.56
CA LEU A 398 31.02 0.09 -11.17
C LEU A 398 32.22 0.32 -10.24
N ILE A 399 31.98 0.59 -8.96
CA ILE A 399 33.01 0.76 -7.91
C ILE A 399 33.83 -0.53 -7.74
N LYS A 400 33.17 -1.69 -7.64
CA LYS A 400 33.86 -2.99 -7.48
C LYS A 400 34.78 -3.29 -8.66
N ASN A 401 34.33 -3.02 -9.88
CA ASN A 401 35.13 -3.21 -11.09
C ASN A 401 36.32 -2.24 -11.12
N TYR A 402 36.09 -0.97 -10.81
CA TYR A 402 37.12 0.06 -10.78
C TYR A 402 38.22 -0.25 -9.77
N ARG A 403 37.87 -0.73 -8.57
CA ARG A 403 38.84 -1.15 -7.54
C ARG A 403 39.60 -2.44 -7.86
N SER A 404 39.09 -3.24 -8.79
CA SER A 404 39.69 -4.52 -9.21
C SER A 404 40.53 -4.40 -10.48
N SER A 405 40.48 -3.23 -11.13
CA SER A 405 41.27 -2.85 -12.30
C SER A 405 42.59 -2.27 -11.85
#